data_AF-A0A060BLP0-F1
#
_entry.id   AF-A0A060BLP0-F1
#
_cell.length_a   1.000
_cell.length_b   1.000
_cell.length_c   1.000
_cell.angle_alpha   90.00
_cell.angle_beta   90.00
_cell.angle_gamma   90.00
#
_symmetry.space_group_name_H-M   'P 1'
#
loop_
_entity.id
_entity.type
_entity.pdbx_description
1 polymer ?
#
loop_
_entity_poly.entity_id
_entity_poly.type
_entity_poly.pdbx_seq_one_letter_code
_entity_poly.pdbx_strand_id
1 'polypeptide(L)'
;MSLAENRFRHRAQLKQCPKWDGKPLTIDVSKSFAEGSKVHDFYSGNIATVKGGKITLQPALNSNGLLLLERAETQTAAPFNWHNATVYFVLTDRFVNGNPANDNSYGRHKDGM
;
A
#
# COMPACT_ATOMS: atom_id res chain seq x y z
N MET A 1 -45.00 35.81 24.52
CA MET A 1 -44.11 34.66 24.78
C MET A 1 -44.25 33.69 23.61
N SER A 2 -43.27 33.61 22.73
CA SER A 2 -43.17 32.49 21.78
C SER A 2 -41.70 32.25 21.47
N LEU A 3 -41.29 31.01 21.71
CA LEU A 3 -39.93 30.53 21.82
C LEU A 3 -39.25 30.48 20.45
N ALA A 4 -37.99 30.89 20.42
CA ALA A 4 -37.10 30.72 19.28
C ALA A 4 -36.72 29.23 19.14
N GLU A 5 -37.09 28.59 18.04
CA GLU A 5 -36.49 27.32 17.63
C GLU A 5 -35.35 27.60 16.65
N ASN A 6 -34.14 27.76 17.18
CA ASN A 6 -32.93 27.89 16.37
C ASN A 6 -32.53 26.51 15.85
N ARG A 7 -33.07 26.12 14.68
CA ARG A 7 -32.69 24.86 14.00
C ARG A 7 -31.30 25.00 13.41
N PHE A 8 -30.29 24.45 14.09
CA PHE A 8 -28.96 24.21 13.53
C PHE A 8 -29.04 23.25 12.35
N ARG A 9 -29.14 23.79 11.13
CA ARG A 9 -28.96 23.03 9.89
C ARG A 9 -27.47 22.71 9.72
N HIS A 10 -27.05 21.53 10.15
CA HIS A 10 -25.76 20.98 9.73
C HIS A 10 -25.85 20.61 8.24
N ARG A 11 -25.34 21.49 7.36
CA ARG A 11 -25.11 21.17 5.96
C ARG A 11 -24.08 20.03 5.90
N ALA A 12 -24.51 18.85 5.44
CA ALA A 12 -23.59 17.81 4.99
C ALA A 12 -22.81 18.35 3.78
N GLN A 13 -21.57 18.77 4.00
CA GLN A 13 -20.65 19.11 2.93
C GLN A 13 -20.24 17.79 2.27
N LEU A 14 -20.66 17.56 1.02
CA LEU A 14 -20.22 16.42 0.23
C LEU A 14 -18.69 16.54 0.06
N LYS A 15 -17.94 15.73 0.82
CA LYS A 15 -16.50 15.59 0.66
C LYS A 15 -16.23 14.86 -0.64
N GLN A 16 -16.05 15.61 -1.72
CA GLN A 16 -15.53 15.05 -2.97
C GLN A 16 -14.09 14.64 -2.76
N CYS A 17 -13.76 13.40 -3.12
CA CYS A 17 -12.37 12.95 -3.14
C CYS A 17 -11.60 13.83 -4.13
N PRO A 18 -10.48 14.44 -3.71
CA PRO A 18 -9.68 15.25 -4.61
C PRO A 18 -9.17 14.38 -5.77
N LYS A 19 -9.45 14.80 -7.00
CA LYS A 19 -8.90 14.18 -8.20
C LYS A 19 -7.52 14.76 -8.46
N TRP A 20 -6.53 13.89 -8.61
CA TRP A 20 -5.17 14.30 -8.93
C TRP A 20 -5.10 14.96 -10.32
N ASP A 21 -4.30 16.02 -10.44
CA ASP A 21 -4.18 16.85 -11.63
C ASP A 21 -3.00 16.48 -12.55
N GLY A 22 -2.33 15.35 -12.26
CA GLY A 22 -1.20 14.85 -13.05
C GLY A 22 0.15 15.46 -12.67
N LYS A 23 0.23 16.35 -11.68
CA LYS A 23 1.48 17.03 -11.29
C LYS A 23 2.20 16.31 -10.15
N PRO A 24 3.51 16.56 -9.97
CA PRO A 24 4.24 16.05 -8.81
C PRO A 24 3.60 16.51 -7.51
N LEU A 25 3.51 15.59 -6.55
CA LEU A 25 3.00 15.84 -5.22
C LEU A 25 4.16 16.08 -4.26
N THR A 26 4.06 17.14 -3.46
CA THR A 26 5.00 17.40 -2.36
C THR A 26 4.34 17.06 -1.05
N ILE A 27 4.96 16.16 -0.29
CA ILE A 27 4.40 15.60 0.94
C ILE A 27 5.36 15.87 2.10
N ASP A 28 4.82 16.34 3.22
CA ASP A 28 5.54 16.38 4.49
C ASP A 28 5.57 14.96 5.08
N VAL A 29 6.78 14.43 5.19
CA VAL A 29 7.07 13.06 5.65
C VAL A 29 7.90 13.05 6.93
N SER A 30 8.15 14.22 7.52
CA SER A 30 9.04 14.43 8.67
C SER A 30 8.69 13.60 9.90
N LYS A 31 7.42 13.22 10.07
CA LYS A 31 6.95 12.37 11.18
C LYS A 31 7.29 10.89 11.02
N SER A 32 7.54 10.43 9.79
CA SER A 32 7.75 9.01 9.48
C SER A 32 9.16 8.71 8.99
N PHE A 33 9.83 9.68 8.37
CA PHE A 33 11.15 9.53 7.75
C PHE A 33 12.08 10.65 8.21
N ALA A 34 13.30 10.27 8.62
CA ALA A 34 14.33 11.23 9.00
C ALA A 34 14.86 11.98 7.78
N GLU A 35 15.37 13.19 8.01
CA GLU A 35 16.08 13.98 6.99
C GLU A 35 17.19 13.15 6.32
N GLY A 36 17.33 13.27 5.00
CA GLY A 36 18.30 12.50 4.21
C GLY A 36 17.91 11.05 3.90
N SER A 37 16.81 10.53 4.48
CA SER A 37 16.31 9.18 4.14
C SER A 37 15.93 9.10 2.66
N LYS A 38 16.20 7.96 2.02
CA LYS A 38 15.63 7.64 0.71
C LYS A 38 14.28 6.97 0.89
N VAL A 39 13.26 7.51 0.23
CA VAL A 39 11.87 7.04 0.28
C VAL A 39 11.49 6.57 -1.12
N HIS A 40 10.99 5.35 -1.20
CA HIS A 40 10.54 4.68 -2.42
C HIS A 40 9.02 4.77 -2.51
N ASP A 41 8.49 5.11 -3.69
CA ASP A 41 7.08 4.90 -4.02
C ASP A 41 6.89 3.56 -4.73
N PHE A 42 6.18 2.63 -4.09
CA PHE A 42 5.95 1.29 -4.59
C PHE A 42 5.29 1.27 -5.98
N TYR A 43 4.38 2.21 -6.27
CA TYR A 43 3.63 2.18 -7.54
C TYR A 43 4.46 2.63 -8.73
N SER A 44 5.30 3.67 -8.57
CA SER A 44 6.10 4.21 -9.67
C SER A 44 7.53 3.65 -9.73
N GLY A 45 8.03 3.05 -8.65
CA GLY A 45 9.43 2.67 -8.53
C GLY A 45 10.36 3.85 -8.23
N ASN A 46 9.84 5.08 -8.16
CA ASN A 46 10.65 6.27 -7.98
C ASN A 46 11.15 6.39 -6.54
N ILE A 47 12.35 6.95 -6.38
CA ILE A 47 12.96 7.22 -5.08
C ILE A 47 13.22 8.72 -4.94
N ALA A 48 12.86 9.27 -3.78
CA ALA A 48 13.17 10.64 -3.39
C ALA A 48 13.95 10.68 -2.07
N THR A 49 14.86 11.64 -1.93
CA THR A 49 15.53 11.93 -0.66
C THR A 49 14.71 12.94 0.12
N VAL A 50 14.49 12.69 1.42
CA VAL A 50 13.86 13.67 2.32
C VAL A 50 14.74 14.91 2.43
N LYS A 51 14.20 16.06 2.03
CA LYS A 51 14.85 17.37 2.13
C LYS A 51 13.94 18.36 2.83
N GLY A 52 14.39 18.92 3.95
CA GLY A 52 13.57 19.80 4.78
C GLY A 52 12.29 19.13 5.27
N GLY A 53 12.36 17.83 5.59
CA GLY A 53 11.20 17.04 6.01
C GLY A 53 10.20 16.69 4.91
N LYS A 54 10.46 17.05 3.65
CA LYS A 54 9.55 16.84 2.52
C LYS A 54 10.18 15.97 1.44
N ILE A 55 9.31 15.34 0.65
CA ILE A 55 9.66 14.73 -0.63
C ILE A 55 8.74 15.25 -1.72
N THR A 56 9.21 15.19 -2.96
CA THR A 56 8.41 15.47 -4.15
C THR A 56 8.52 14.29 -5.10
N LEU A 57 7.38 13.70 -5.47
CA LEU A 57 7.30 12.54 -6.36
C LEU A 57 6.14 12.70 -7.35
N GLN A 58 6.31 12.12 -8.53
CA GLN A 58 5.25 11.98 -9.54
C GLN A 58 4.53 10.64 -9.30
N PRO A 59 3.23 10.63 -8.97
CA PRO A 59 2.44 9.40 -8.93
C PRO A 59 2.47 8.65 -10.26
N ALA A 60 2.43 7.32 -10.20
CA ALA A 60 2.37 6.48 -11.39
C ALA A 60 1.08 6.72 -12.18
N LEU A 61 1.13 6.58 -13.52
CA LEU A 61 -0.01 6.86 -14.41
C LEU A 61 -1.28 6.05 -14.02
N ASN A 62 -1.10 4.82 -13.57
CA ASN A 62 -2.15 3.88 -13.17
C ASN A 62 -2.43 3.87 -11.65
N SER A 63 -1.83 4.78 -10.87
CA SER A 63 -2.06 4.89 -9.42
C SER A 63 -3.22 5.80 -9.04
N ASN A 64 -3.83 6.51 -9.99
CA ASN A 64 -4.85 7.54 -9.74
C ASN A 64 -4.39 8.64 -8.76
N GLY A 65 -3.09 8.94 -8.73
CA GLY A 65 -2.53 9.95 -7.83
C GLY A 65 -2.17 9.44 -6.44
N LEU A 66 -2.24 8.12 -6.21
CA LEU A 66 -1.81 7.51 -4.96
C LEU A 66 -0.29 7.32 -4.95
N LEU A 67 0.30 7.51 -3.78
CA LEU A 67 1.70 7.21 -3.48
C LEU A 67 1.72 6.24 -2.30
N LEU A 68 2.49 5.16 -2.41
CA LEU A 68 2.72 4.22 -1.32
C LEU A 68 4.19 4.28 -0.94
N LEU A 69 4.47 4.97 0.16
CA LEU A 69 5.82 5.35 0.55
C LEU A 69 6.42 4.34 1.53
N GLU A 70 7.61 3.85 1.21
CA GLU A 70 8.44 3.02 2.09
C GLU A 70 9.89 3.51 2.10
N ARG A 71 10.73 2.99 3.00
CA ARG A 71 12.18 3.26 2.91
C ARG A 71 12.73 2.52 1.70
N ALA A 72 13.52 3.21 0.88
CA ALA A 72 14.21 2.58 -0.26
C ALA A 72 15.32 1.62 0.19
N GLU A 73 15.80 1.78 1.42
CA GLU A 73 16.83 0.96 2.02
C GLU A 73 16.22 0.11 3.13
N THR A 74 16.29 -1.21 2.97
CA THR A 74 15.92 -2.16 4.01
C THR A 74 17.07 -2.25 5.01
N GLN A 75 16.81 -1.98 6.28
CA GLN A 75 17.78 -2.18 7.37
C GLN A 75 17.94 -3.68 7.62
N THR A 76 18.73 -4.32 6.75
CA THR A 76 19.10 -5.75 6.79
C THR A 76 17.91 -6.68 6.59
N ALA A 77 18.10 -7.75 5.82
CA ALA A 77 17.09 -8.79 5.75
C ALA A 77 16.91 -9.40 7.14
N ALA A 78 15.72 -9.30 7.70
CA ALA A 78 15.41 -10.00 8.94
C ALA A 78 15.62 -11.51 8.72
N PRO A 79 16.15 -12.25 9.72
CA PRO A 79 16.18 -13.70 9.64
C PRO A 79 14.77 -14.23 9.40
N PHE A 80 14.64 -15.17 8.47
CA PHE A 80 13.37 -15.85 8.23
C PHE A 80 12.84 -16.42 9.55
N ASN A 81 11.58 -16.14 9.86
CA ASN A 81 10.90 -16.69 11.02
C ASN A 81 9.39 -16.84 10.75
N TRP A 82 8.73 -17.72 11.50
CA TRP A 82 7.31 -18.07 11.32
C TRP A 82 6.34 -17.18 12.11
N HIS A 83 6.80 -16.13 12.80
CA HIS A 83 5.89 -15.26 13.56
C HIS A 83 4.91 -14.57 12.61
N ASN A 84 3.62 -14.57 12.99
CA ASN A 84 2.50 -14.05 12.19
C ASN A 84 2.26 -14.75 10.84
N ALA A 85 2.81 -15.95 10.63
CA ALA A 85 2.45 -16.75 9.46
C ALA A 85 1.00 -17.27 9.58
N THR A 86 0.19 -17.02 8.57
CA THR A 86 -1.12 -17.69 8.41
C THR A 86 -0.92 -18.93 7.54
N VAL A 87 -0.98 -20.10 8.17
CA VAL A 87 -0.78 -21.39 7.48
C VAL A 87 -2.13 -21.98 7.11
N TYR A 88 -2.34 -22.21 5.81
CA TYR A 88 -3.50 -22.93 5.29
C TYR A 88 -3.08 -24.34 4.88
N PHE A 89 -3.75 -25.34 5.44
CA PHE A 89 -3.63 -26.72 4.97
C PHE A 89 -4.68 -26.96 3.88
N VAL A 90 -4.22 -27.29 2.68
CA VAL A 90 -5.09 -27.69 1.58
C VAL A 90 -4.79 -29.16 1.27
N LEU A 91 -5.79 -30.02 1.44
CA LEU A 91 -5.70 -31.42 1.08
C LEU A 91 -6.15 -31.56 -0.38
N THR A 92 -5.23 -31.95 -1.25
CA THR A 92 -5.55 -32.36 -2.62
C THR A 92 -6.08 -33.80 -2.61
N ASP A 93 -6.97 -34.14 -3.55
CA ASP A 93 -7.51 -35.49 -3.69
C ASP A 93 -6.36 -36.49 -3.90
N ARG A 94 -6.27 -37.49 -3.01
CA ARG A 94 -5.20 -38.50 -3.00
C ARG A 94 -5.44 -39.61 -4.02
N PHE A 95 -6.68 -39.83 -4.45
CA PHE A 95 -7.06 -41.05 -5.16
C PHE A 95 -7.31 -40.80 -6.65
N VAL A 96 -7.85 -39.63 -7.02
CA VAL A 96 -8.02 -39.25 -8.43
C VAL A 96 -7.71 -37.77 -8.61
N ASN A 97 -6.67 -37.45 -9.38
CA ASN A 97 -6.36 -36.05 -9.70
C ASN A 97 -7.45 -35.47 -10.62
N GLY A 98 -8.43 -34.79 -10.04
CA GLY A 98 -9.58 -34.24 -10.76
C GLY A 98 -9.24 -33.05 -11.67
N ASN A 99 -8.09 -32.39 -11.49
CA ASN A 99 -7.68 -31.30 -12.37
C ASN A 99 -6.15 -31.12 -12.42
N PRO A 100 -5.45 -31.83 -13.32
CA PRO A 100 -4.00 -31.70 -13.49
C PRO A 100 -3.52 -30.29 -13.85
N ALA A 101 -4.39 -29.41 -14.35
CA ALA A 101 -4.02 -28.04 -14.68
C ALA A 101 -3.68 -27.20 -13.44
N ASN A 102 -4.04 -27.64 -12.22
CA ASN A 102 -3.74 -26.93 -10.98
C ASN A 102 -2.65 -27.60 -10.10
N ASP A 103 -1.94 -28.60 -10.63
CA ASP A 103 -0.88 -29.32 -9.88
C ASP A 103 0.21 -28.36 -9.35
N ASN A 104 0.49 -27.28 -10.06
CA ASN A 104 1.47 -26.25 -9.69
C ASN A 104 0.83 -25.00 -9.07
N SER A 105 -0.32 -25.14 -8.39
CA SER A 105 -0.99 -24.03 -7.73
C SER A 105 -0.02 -23.24 -6.84
N TYR A 106 -0.10 -21.91 -6.89
CA TYR A 106 0.76 -20.99 -6.13
C TYR A 106 2.26 -21.13 -6.43
N GLY A 107 2.61 -21.59 -7.63
CA GLY A 107 4.01 -21.76 -8.05
C GLY A 107 4.72 -22.94 -7.38
N ARG A 108 3.96 -23.89 -6.79
CA ARG A 108 4.55 -25.13 -6.26
C ARG A 108 5.17 -25.94 -7.38
N HIS A 109 6.36 -26.45 -7.13
CA HIS A 109 7.04 -27.36 -8.02
C HIS A 109 6.72 -28.81 -7.63
N LYS A 110 6.88 -29.74 -8.56
CA LYS A 110 6.83 -31.17 -8.26
C LYS A 110 7.99 -31.52 -7.35
N ASP A 111 7.74 -32.34 -6.34
CA ASP A 111 8.79 -32.85 -5.47
C ASP A 111 9.82 -33.65 -6.29
N GLY A 112 11.12 -33.47 -6.02
CA GLY A 112 12.18 -34.33 -6.55
C GLY A 112 13.00 -33.80 -7.74
N MET A 113 13.01 -32.48 -7.99
CA MET A 113 13.94 -31.83 -8.93
C MET A 113 14.66 -30.66 -8.24
#